data_AF-A0A6I6FS39-F1
#
_entry.id   AF-A0A6I6FS39-F1
#
_cell.length_a   1.000
_cell.length_b   1.000
_cell.length_c   1.000
_cell.angle_alpha   90.00
_cell.angle_beta   90.00
_cell.angle_gamma   90.00
#
_symmetry.space_group_name_H-M   'P 1'
#
loop_
_entity.id
_entity.type
_entity.pdbx_description
1 polymer ?
#
loop_
_entity_poly.entity_id
_entity_poly.type
_entity_poly.pdbx_seq_one_letter_code
_entity_poly.pdbx_strand_id
1 'polypeptide(L)'
;MVTLPGEDSATTYHLRPPGGGPAWSAPADGTTLRPVPAQATHVTLLPGRDAVYDPRARQGSVPVEIYFEDGSTREGALVLTSAELERLYTQTSRLLDAHENALGGTT
;
A
#
# COMPACT_ATOMS: atom_id res chain seq x y z
N MET A 1 -25.66 7.27 -5.14
CA MET A 1 -25.82 8.71 -4.89
C MET A 1 -26.04 8.88 -3.39
N VAL A 2 -25.04 9.36 -2.66
CA VAL A 2 -25.19 9.64 -1.22
C VAL A 2 -25.70 11.06 -1.11
N THR A 3 -26.91 11.24 -0.61
CA THR A 3 -27.49 12.56 -0.37
C THR A 3 -26.84 13.14 0.89
N LEU A 4 -26.00 14.17 0.71
CA LEU A 4 -25.46 14.95 1.82
C LEU A 4 -26.57 15.89 2.33
N PRO A 5 -26.76 16.06 3.65
CA PRO A 5 -27.77 16.98 4.16
C PRO A 5 -27.35 18.44 3.96
N GLY A 6 -28.22 19.24 3.34
CA GLY A 6 -28.23 20.71 3.43
C GLY A 6 -27.62 21.46 2.24
N GLU A 7 -28.36 21.60 1.15
CA GLU A 7 -27.95 22.36 -0.04
C GLU A 7 -27.89 23.89 0.18
N ASP A 8 -28.40 24.42 1.30
CA ASP A 8 -28.54 25.87 1.53
C ASP A 8 -28.05 26.38 2.91
N SER A 9 -27.15 25.68 3.59
CA SER A 9 -26.54 26.20 4.82
C SER A 9 -25.09 25.80 4.92
N ALA A 10 -24.24 26.76 5.31
CA ALA A 10 -22.87 26.52 5.75
C ALA A 10 -22.91 25.59 6.98
N THR A 11 -22.99 24.28 6.71
CA THR A 11 -23.38 23.28 7.70
C THR A 11 -22.17 22.97 8.56
N THR A 12 -21.97 23.73 9.62
CA THR A 12 -20.89 23.42 10.58
C THR A 12 -21.28 22.16 11.34
N TYR A 13 -20.46 21.10 11.27
CA TYR A 13 -20.70 19.88 12.04
C TYR A 13 -20.43 20.15 13.52
N HIS A 14 -21.45 20.06 14.37
CA HIS A 14 -21.29 20.20 15.82
C HIS A 14 -21.32 18.83 16.49
N LEU A 15 -20.20 18.40 17.06
CA LEU A 15 -20.14 17.23 17.92
C LEU A 15 -20.08 17.70 19.38
N ARG A 16 -21.02 17.22 20.20
CA ARG A 16 -20.97 17.35 21.66
C ARG A 16 -20.43 16.05 22.23
N PRO A 17 -19.23 16.05 22.83
CA PRO A 17 -18.72 14.85 23.49
C PRO A 17 -19.66 14.44 24.63
N PRO A 18 -20.00 13.15 24.79
CA PRO A 18 -20.69 12.69 25.99
C PRO A 18 -19.83 13.05 27.21
N GLY A 19 -20.41 13.78 28.17
CA GLY A 19 -19.69 14.29 29.35
C GLY A 19 -19.43 15.81 29.36
N GLY A 20 -19.93 16.59 28.39
CA GLY A 20 -19.96 18.06 28.48
C GLY A 20 -18.64 18.76 28.15
N GLY A 21 -17.76 18.12 27.38
CA GLY A 21 -16.54 18.74 26.86
C GLY A 21 -16.83 19.90 25.89
N PRO A 22 -15.80 20.69 25.55
CA PRO A 22 -15.93 21.81 24.62
C PRO A 22 -16.53 21.33 23.30
N ALA A 23 -17.47 22.13 22.76
CA ALA A 23 -18.12 21.82 21.50
C ALA A 23 -17.08 21.80 20.37
N TRP A 24 -17.05 20.70 19.61
CA TRP A 24 -16.20 20.59 18.43
C TRP A 24 -16.96 21.05 17.19
N SER A 25 -16.32 21.84 16.34
CA SER A 25 -16.85 22.31 15.07
C SER A 25 -15.83 22.16 13.95
N ALA A 26 -16.26 21.65 12.79
CA ALA A 26 -15.50 21.71 11.54
C ALA A 26 -16.38 22.22 10.39
N PRO A 27 -15.80 22.95 9.42
CA PRO A 27 -16.48 23.28 8.18
C PRO A 27 -16.99 22.02 7.45
N ALA A 28 -18.19 22.09 6.85
CA ALA A 28 -18.72 21.00 6.02
C ALA A 28 -18.07 20.86 4.63
N ASP A 29 -17.07 21.69 4.33
CA ASP A 29 -16.35 21.65 3.07
C ASP A 29 -15.35 20.49 2.95
N GLY A 30 -15.24 19.65 4.00
CA GLY A 30 -14.38 18.48 4.02
C GLY A 30 -12.89 18.79 4.12
N THR A 31 -12.49 20.07 4.30
CA THR A 31 -11.08 20.49 4.43
C THR A 31 -10.35 19.89 5.63
N THR A 32 -11.11 19.42 6.61
CA THR A 32 -10.58 18.74 7.80
C THR A 32 -10.47 17.22 7.64
N LEU A 33 -10.95 16.65 6.54
CA LEU A 33 -10.85 15.23 6.25
C LEU A 33 -9.44 14.91 5.70
N ARG A 34 -8.81 13.86 6.23
CA ARG A 34 -7.64 13.29 5.59
C ARG A 34 -8.10 12.52 4.34
N PRO A 35 -7.38 12.63 3.20
CA PRO A 35 -7.65 11.80 2.04
C PRO A 35 -7.65 10.32 2.44
N VAL A 36 -8.64 9.57 1.94
CA VAL A 36 -8.62 8.12 2.07
C VAL A 36 -7.41 7.61 1.27
N PRO A 37 -6.48 6.86 1.88
CA PRO A 37 -5.36 6.30 1.14
C PRO A 37 -5.88 5.40 0.03
N ALA A 38 -5.40 5.60 -1.20
CA ALA A 38 -5.69 4.69 -2.30
C ALA A 38 -5.20 3.27 -1.97
N GLN A 39 -5.91 2.26 -2.46
CA GLN A 39 -5.53 0.88 -2.23
C GLN A 39 -4.35 0.49 -3.12
N ALA A 40 -3.42 -0.29 -2.57
CA ALA A 40 -2.32 -0.85 -3.35
C ALA A 40 -2.86 -1.97 -4.25
N THR A 41 -2.53 -1.93 -5.53
CA THR A 41 -2.98 -2.90 -6.54
C THR A 41 -1.94 -3.99 -6.78
N HIS A 42 -0.68 -3.60 -6.96
CA HIS A 42 0.42 -4.51 -7.21
C HIS A 42 1.76 -3.86 -6.84
N VAL A 43 2.80 -4.70 -6.86
CA VAL A 43 4.16 -4.34 -6.45
C VAL A 43 5.14 -4.88 -7.48
N THR A 44 6.13 -4.08 -7.84
CA THR A 44 7.26 -4.50 -8.69
C THR A 44 8.58 -4.30 -7.96
N LEU A 45 9.64 -4.94 -8.43
CA LEU A 45 10.99 -4.69 -7.93
C LEU A 45 11.45 -3.30 -8.36
N LEU A 46 12.04 -2.55 -7.44
CA LEU A 46 12.55 -1.21 -7.74
C LEU A 46 13.86 -1.33 -8.56
N PRO A 47 13.91 -0.81 -9.80
CA PRO A 47 15.09 -0.96 -10.65
C PRO A 47 16.33 -0.28 -10.06
N GLY A 48 17.50 -0.92 -10.25
CA GLY A 48 18.79 -0.35 -9.85
C GLY A 48 19.06 -0.34 -8.34
N ARG A 49 18.25 -1.04 -7.53
CA ARG A 49 18.49 -1.23 -6.10
C ARG A 49 18.53 -2.70 -5.73
N ASP A 50 19.56 -3.08 -4.98
CA ASP A 50 19.75 -4.46 -4.54
C ASP A 50 19.04 -4.76 -3.22
N ALA A 51 18.73 -6.04 -3.03
CA ALA A 51 18.25 -6.56 -1.76
C ALA A 51 19.36 -6.51 -0.70
N VAL A 52 18.99 -6.20 0.54
CA VAL A 52 19.91 -6.17 1.68
C VAL A 52 19.46 -7.18 2.72
N TYR A 53 20.40 -7.93 3.29
CA TYR A 53 20.12 -8.79 4.44
C TYR A 53 20.61 -8.12 5.72
N ASP A 54 19.73 -7.97 6.71
CA ASP A 54 20.08 -7.52 8.05
C ASP A 54 20.29 -8.74 8.97
N PRO A 55 21.54 -9.04 9.38
CA PRO A 55 21.83 -10.17 10.26
C PRO A 55 21.26 -10.00 11.68
N ARG A 56 21.06 -8.76 12.14
CA ARG A 56 20.54 -8.47 13.48
C ARG A 56 19.05 -8.76 13.55
N ALA A 57 18.31 -8.35 12.52
CA ALA A 57 16.88 -8.64 12.40
C ALA A 57 16.58 -10.05 11.84
N ARG A 58 17.58 -10.70 11.23
CA ARG A 58 17.44 -11.98 10.49
C ARG A 58 16.39 -11.87 9.37
N GLN A 59 16.44 -10.75 8.66
CA GLN A 59 15.48 -10.41 7.62
C GLN A 59 16.18 -9.89 6.37
N GLY A 60 15.64 -10.24 5.21
CA GLY A 60 15.96 -9.61 3.94
C GLY A 60 15.00 -8.46 3.66
N SER A 61 15.50 -7.43 3.00
CA SER A 61 14.73 -6.29 2.53
C SER A 61 14.97 -6.13 1.03
N VAL A 62 13.91 -6.26 0.25
CA VAL A 62 13.94 -6.06 -1.21
C VAL A 62 13.27 -4.72 -1.53
N PRO A 63 13.96 -3.77 -2.15
CA PRO A 63 13.37 -2.51 -2.60
C PRO A 63 12.27 -2.75 -3.65
N VAL A 64 11.12 -2.11 -3.46
CA VAL A 64 9.95 -2.29 -4.33
C VAL A 64 9.28 -0.97 -4.69
N GLU A 65 8.57 -0.94 -5.81
CA GLU A 65 7.62 0.10 -6.16
C GLU A 65 6.18 -0.42 -5.98
N ILE A 66 5.37 0.32 -5.23
CA ILE A 66 3.97 0.00 -4.94
C ILE A 66 3.09 0.88 -5.83
N TYR A 67 2.15 0.27 -6.54
CA TYR A 67 1.21 0.95 -7.42
C TYR A 67 -0.17 1.01 -6.78
N PHE A 68 -0.83 2.16 -6.85
CA PHE A 68 -2.13 2.39 -6.23
C PHE A 68 -3.23 2.54 -7.29
N GLU A 69 -4.49 2.34 -6.89
CA GLU A 69 -5.67 2.44 -7.76
C GLU A 69 -5.85 3.83 -8.39
N ASP A 70 -5.37 4.87 -7.73
CA ASP A 70 -5.41 6.26 -8.23
C ASP A 70 -4.30 6.56 -9.26
N GLY A 71 -3.49 5.56 -9.62
CA GLY A 71 -2.37 5.69 -10.54
C GLY A 71 -1.10 6.25 -9.90
N SER A 72 -1.12 6.59 -8.61
CA SER A 72 0.09 6.99 -7.90
C SER A 72 1.01 5.78 -7.64
N THR A 73 2.29 6.06 -7.44
CA THR A 73 3.28 5.06 -7.02
C THR A 73 4.04 5.52 -5.79
N ARG A 74 4.60 4.55 -5.05
CA ARG A 74 5.44 4.82 -3.88
C ARG A 74 6.53 3.77 -3.74
N GLU A 75 7.77 4.23 -3.50
CA GLU A 75 8.86 3.35 -3.10
C GLU A 75 8.62 2.74 -1.71
N GLY A 76 9.01 1.48 -1.55
CA GLY A 76 8.91 0.75 -0.30
C GLY A 76 9.92 -0.38 -0.19
N ALA A 77 9.75 -1.23 0.83
CA ALA A 77 10.56 -2.42 1.03
C ALA A 77 9.67 -3.62 1.33
N LEU A 78 9.89 -4.71 0.60
CA LEU A 78 9.37 -6.02 0.95
C LEU A 78 10.35 -6.65 1.96
N VAL A 79 9.94 -6.68 3.23
CA VAL A 79 10.71 -7.27 4.33
C VAL A 79 10.30 -8.73 4.52
N LEU A 80 11.26 -9.63 4.51
CA LEU A 80 11.06 -11.07 4.53
C LEU A 80 11.93 -11.68 5.62
N THR A 81 11.37 -12.56 6.43
CA THR A 81 12.13 -13.46 7.31
C THR A 81 12.97 -14.45 6.50
N SER A 82 13.96 -15.09 7.12
CA SER A 82 14.76 -16.13 6.46
C SER A 82 13.92 -17.26 5.85
N ALA A 83 12.86 -17.69 6.55
CA ALA A 83 11.96 -18.73 6.03
C ALA A 83 11.15 -18.26 4.82
N GLU A 84 10.72 -16.99 4.80
CA GLU A 84 10.03 -16.39 3.66
C GLU A 84 10.97 -16.20 2.46
N LEU A 85 12.24 -15.85 2.70
CA LEU A 85 13.26 -15.79 1.65
C LEU A 85 13.46 -17.14 0.97
N GLU A 86 13.61 -18.22 1.75
CA GLU A 86 13.75 -19.58 1.21
C GLU A 86 12.53 -20.03 0.40
N ARG A 87 11.33 -19.70 0.92
CA ARG A 87 10.07 -19.99 0.23
C ARG A 87 9.97 -19.21 -1.08
N LEU A 88 10.31 -17.92 -1.06
CA LEU A 88 10.26 -17.05 -2.24
C LEU A 88 11.25 -17.54 -3.29
N TYR A 89 12.50 -17.85 -2.90
CA TYR A 89 13.52 -18.43 -3.78
C TYR A 89 12.98 -19.67 -4.50
N THR A 90 12.41 -20.61 -3.74
CA THR A 90 11.85 -21.84 -4.31
C THR A 90 10.74 -21.56 -5.32
N GLN A 91 9.85 -20.61 -5.01
CA GLN A 91 8.75 -20.24 -5.90
C GLN A 91 9.25 -19.57 -7.18
N THR A 92 10.20 -18.63 -7.06
CA THR A 92 10.74 -17.90 -8.22
C THR A 92 11.62 -18.78 -9.10
N SER A 93 12.40 -19.71 -8.53
CA SER A 93 13.16 -20.69 -9.32
C SER A 93 12.23 -21.53 -10.21
N ARG A 94 11.11 -22.02 -9.67
CA ARG A 94 10.12 -22.78 -10.46
C ARG A 94 9.50 -21.95 -11.59
N LEU A 95 9.27 -20.65 -11.35
CA LEU A 95 8.75 -19.75 -12.38
C LEU A 95 9.78 -19.52 -13.50
N LEU A 96 11.07 -19.40 -13.15
CA LEU A 96 12.16 -19.27 -14.11
C LEU A 96 12.33 -20.57 -14.92
N ASP A 97 12.33 -21.73 -14.26
CA ASP A 97 12.37 -23.03 -14.96
C ASP A 97 11.19 -23.18 -15.93
N ALA A 98 9.99 -22.77 -15.52
CA ALA A 98 8.80 -22.80 -16.38
C ALA A 98 8.93 -21.83 -17.58
N HIS A 99 9.52 -20.66 -17.37
CA HIS A 99 9.79 -19.68 -18.42
C HIS A 99 10.81 -20.21 -19.44
N GLU A 100 11.91 -20.81 -18.99
CA GLU A 100 12.91 -21.42 -19.85
C GLU A 100 12.33 -22.57 -20.69
N ASN A 101 11.53 -23.44 -20.08
CA ASN A 101 10.85 -24.52 -20.79
C ASN A 101 9.86 -24.00 -21.84
N ALA A 102 9.14 -22.91 -21.56
CA ALA A 102 8.25 -22.28 -22.52
C ALA A 102 9.01 -21.69 -23.72
N LEU A 103 10.23 -21.20 -23.51
CA LEU A 103 11.10 -20.68 -24.57
C LEU A 103 11.85 -21.79 -25.34
N GLY A 104 12.18 -22.91 -24.68
CA GLY A 104 12.88 -24.06 -25.29
C GLY A 104 11.99 -25.03 -26.06
N GLY A 105 10.66 -24.94 -25.90
CA GLY A 105 9.68 -25.82 -26.55
C GLY A 105 9.37 -25.51 -28.03
N THR A 106 10.10 -24.58 -28.67
CA THR A 106 9.95 -24.21 -30.08
C THR A 106 11.07 -24.76 -30.97
N THR A 107 11.40 -26.05 -30.86
CA THR A 107 12.31 -26.72 -31.82
C THR A 107 11.66 -27.97 -32.40
#